data_AF-A0A6I5HQL1-F1
#
_entry.id   AF-A0A6I5HQL1-F1
#
_cell.length_a   1.000
_cell.length_b   1.000
_cell.length_c   1.000
_cell.angle_alpha   90.00
_cell.angle_beta   90.00
_cell.angle_gamma   90.00
#
_symmetry.space_group_name_H-M   'P 1'
#
loop_
_entity.id
_entity.type
_entity.pdbx_description
1 polymer ?
#
loop_
_entity_poly.entity_id
_entity_poly.type
_entity_poly.pdbx_seq_one_letter_code
_entity_poly.pdbx_strand_id
1 'polypeptide(L)'
;MKAYKVKGTTDEVTTCELCGKQELKGTVMLMPLDVDGNEDGDVSYFGTSCAAKAAGWTVREVNAGVKAAKDEDRARRDADRRAAWAAQTEFLAGWYLEHYGTTDLHKAAELAGVSTVRLSGAAIRAYREVQSAAESVTVVEEPAVELAPVTVDVPAGCPVLAEPGNIHCMTAHCVDCNAFRMAKMNVDTVESWYRSGHFSQDEYEAFMHAWATDAYRYTAGGHAVIPTDPKVVMIVAAIRRHADITAPITIAA
;
A
#
# COMPACT_ATOMS: atom_id res chain seq x y z
N MET A 1 -36.74 -3.56 -20.91
CA MET A 1 -36.36 -3.00 -19.60
C MET A 1 -34.87 -3.26 -19.46
N LYS A 2 -34.04 -2.25 -19.16
CA LYS A 2 -32.59 -2.49 -18.99
C LYS A 2 -32.39 -3.23 -17.67
N ALA A 3 -31.78 -4.41 -17.73
CA ALA A 3 -31.33 -5.09 -16.53
C ALA A 3 -30.03 -4.42 -16.05
N TYR A 4 -29.81 -4.39 -14.74
CA TYR A 4 -28.59 -3.83 -14.16
C TYR A 4 -27.98 -4.81 -13.17
N LYS A 5 -26.67 -4.72 -12.97
CA LYS A 5 -25.93 -5.35 -11.88
C LYS A 5 -25.26 -4.27 -11.02
N VAL A 6 -25.38 -4.38 -9.70
CA VAL A 6 -24.64 -3.51 -8.78
C VAL A 6 -23.18 -3.98 -8.72
N LYS A 7 -22.23 -3.14 -9.16
CA LYS A 7 -20.78 -3.42 -9.07
C LYS A 7 -20.17 -3.01 -7.73
N GLY A 8 -20.83 -2.11 -7.00
CA GLY A 8 -20.37 -1.62 -5.71
C GLY A 8 -20.70 -0.13 -5.52
N THR A 9 -19.85 0.56 -4.76
CA THR A 9 -19.93 2.01 -4.51
C THR A 9 -18.56 2.64 -4.65
N THR A 10 -18.48 3.87 -5.14
CA THR A 10 -17.26 4.70 -5.18
C THR A 10 -17.52 6.09 -4.60
N ASP A 11 -16.49 6.73 -4.06
CA ASP A 11 -16.47 8.12 -3.61
C ASP A 11 -15.74 9.06 -4.60
N GLU A 12 -15.11 8.52 -5.65
CA GLU A 12 -14.42 9.29 -6.69
C GLU A 12 -15.40 10.09 -7.56
N VAL A 13 -16.55 9.49 -7.91
CA VAL A 13 -17.61 10.15 -8.68
C VAL A 13 -18.69 10.64 -7.71
N THR A 14 -18.72 11.96 -7.49
CA THR A 14 -19.63 12.62 -6.53
C THR A 14 -20.85 13.26 -7.20
N THR A 15 -21.08 13.02 -8.49
CA THR A 15 -22.22 13.55 -9.25
C THR A 15 -23.14 12.42 -9.70
N CYS A 16 -24.46 12.60 -9.52
CA CYS A 16 -25.45 11.64 -9.99
C CYS A 16 -25.77 11.86 -11.48
N GLU A 17 -25.62 10.83 -12.30
CA GLU A 17 -25.91 10.91 -13.74
C GLU A 17 -27.41 11.02 -14.06
N LEU A 18 -28.29 10.61 -13.14
CA LEU A 18 -29.75 10.68 -13.37
C LEU A 18 -30.33 12.06 -13.07
N CYS A 19 -29.92 12.69 -11.97
CA CYS A 19 -30.50 13.95 -11.50
C CYS A 19 -29.54 15.14 -11.52
N GLY A 20 -28.28 14.92 -11.88
CA GLY A 20 -27.24 15.96 -11.91
C GLY A 20 -26.82 16.49 -10.54
N LYS A 21 -27.33 15.92 -9.42
CA LYS A 21 -26.97 16.36 -8.08
C LYS A 21 -25.48 16.11 -7.82
N GLN A 22 -24.77 17.17 -7.45
CA GLN A 22 -23.35 17.16 -7.11
C GLN A 22 -23.14 16.95 -5.60
N GLU A 23 -21.86 16.85 -5.19
CA GLU A 23 -21.43 16.74 -3.79
C GLU A 23 -22.05 15.54 -3.04
N LEU A 24 -22.24 14.43 -3.75
CA LEU A 24 -22.63 13.18 -3.11
C LEU A 24 -21.45 12.61 -2.29
N LYS A 25 -21.75 12.07 -1.11
CA LYS A 25 -20.78 11.32 -0.30
C LYS A 25 -20.25 10.05 -0.99
N GLY A 26 -20.96 9.59 -2.03
CA GLY A 26 -20.60 8.44 -2.85
C GLY A 26 -21.72 8.09 -3.81
N THR A 27 -21.38 7.33 -4.84
CA THR A 27 -22.29 6.86 -5.88
C THR A 27 -22.31 5.33 -5.93
N VAL A 28 -23.45 4.78 -6.30
CA VAL A 28 -23.64 3.38 -6.62
C VAL A 28 -23.27 3.16 -8.08
N MET A 29 -22.42 2.18 -8.32
CA MET A 29 -21.99 1.75 -9.66
C MET A 29 -22.97 0.71 -10.20
N LEU A 30 -23.72 1.08 -11.25
CA LEU A 30 -24.62 0.17 -11.96
C LEU A 30 -24.02 -0.21 -13.31
N MET A 31 -23.84 -1.50 -13.55
CA MET A 31 -23.45 -2.04 -14.85
C MET A 31 -24.71 -2.45 -15.62
N PRO A 32 -25.02 -1.82 -16.77
CA PRO A 32 -26.08 -2.28 -17.65
C PRO A 32 -25.82 -3.72 -18.14
N LEU A 33 -26.89 -4.51 -18.21
CA LEU A 33 -26.87 -5.87 -18.74
C LEU A 33 -27.74 -5.97 -19.99
N ASP A 34 -27.27 -6.76 -20.96
CA ASP A 34 -28.05 -7.16 -22.14
C ASP A 34 -29.17 -8.16 -21.79
N VAL A 35 -29.87 -8.64 -22.82
CA VAL A 35 -30.96 -9.63 -22.67
C VAL A 35 -30.48 -11.00 -22.21
N ASP A 36 -29.20 -11.30 -22.41
CA ASP A 36 -28.56 -12.57 -22.05
C ASP A 36 -27.88 -12.49 -20.67
N GLY A 37 -27.87 -11.31 -20.04
CA GLY A 37 -27.26 -11.06 -18.73
C GLY A 37 -25.77 -10.73 -18.77
N ASN A 38 -25.21 -10.46 -19.95
CA ASN A 38 -23.83 -10.00 -20.08
C ASN A 38 -23.75 -8.49 -19.88
N GLU A 39 -22.57 -8.01 -19.49
CA GLU A 39 -22.31 -6.58 -19.30
C GLU A 39 -22.31 -5.86 -20.66
N ASP A 40 -23.18 -4.87 -20.83
CA ASP A 40 -23.40 -4.15 -22.09
C ASP A 40 -23.36 -2.63 -21.90
N GLY A 41 -22.16 -2.07 -22.05
CA GLY A 41 -21.89 -0.64 -21.94
C GLY A 41 -21.02 -0.26 -20.74
N ASP A 42 -20.96 1.04 -20.47
CA ASP A 42 -20.13 1.60 -19.40
C ASP A 42 -20.85 1.60 -18.03
N VAL A 43 -20.06 1.60 -16.95
CA VAL A 43 -20.57 1.75 -15.59
C VAL A 43 -21.24 3.12 -15.44
N SER A 44 -22.49 3.13 -14.99
CA SER A 44 -23.23 4.34 -14.67
C SER A 44 -23.20 4.64 -13.17
N TYR A 45 -23.11 5.92 -12.80
CA TYR A 45 -22.93 6.39 -11.43
C TYR A 45 -24.15 7.16 -10.92
N PHE A 46 -24.79 6.64 -9.87
CA PHE A 46 -26.01 7.22 -9.34
C PHE A 46 -25.98 7.37 -7.82
N GLY A 47 -26.64 8.39 -7.28
CA GLY A 47 -27.03 8.37 -5.87
C GLY A 47 -28.00 7.20 -5.60
N THR A 48 -28.02 6.65 -4.39
CA THR A 48 -28.76 5.41 -4.06
C THR A 48 -30.24 5.43 -4.45
N SER A 49 -30.93 6.56 -4.22
CA SER A 49 -32.34 6.72 -4.62
C SER A 49 -32.52 6.79 -6.14
N CYS A 50 -31.56 7.39 -6.84
CA CYS A 50 -31.56 7.46 -8.31
C CYS A 50 -31.20 6.11 -8.93
N ALA A 51 -30.30 5.35 -8.33
CA ALA A 51 -29.98 3.98 -8.73
C ALA A 51 -31.23 3.09 -8.66
N ALA A 52 -31.97 3.17 -7.55
CA ALA A 52 -33.23 2.44 -7.36
C ALA A 52 -34.23 2.79 -8.48
N LYS A 53 -34.41 4.08 -8.78
CA LYS A 53 -35.29 4.54 -9.86
C LYS A 53 -34.84 4.09 -11.25
N ALA A 54 -33.54 4.17 -11.55
CA ALA A 54 -32.97 3.82 -12.84
C ALA A 54 -33.09 2.32 -13.13
N ALA A 55 -32.87 1.48 -12.11
CA ALA A 55 -32.95 0.02 -12.23
C ALA A 55 -34.37 -0.55 -12.05
N GLY A 56 -35.35 0.28 -11.65
CA GLY A 56 -36.69 -0.20 -11.31
C GLY A 56 -36.73 -1.04 -10.02
N TRP A 57 -35.81 -0.78 -9.11
CA TRP A 57 -35.68 -1.46 -7.82
C TRP A 57 -36.10 -0.56 -6.66
N THR A 58 -36.27 -1.17 -5.49
CA THR A 58 -36.32 -0.47 -4.21
C THR A 58 -34.91 -0.11 -3.73
N VAL A 59 -34.80 0.92 -2.88
CA VAL A 59 -33.53 1.28 -2.22
C VAL A 59 -32.96 0.12 -1.41
N ARG A 60 -33.84 -0.72 -0.84
CA ARG A 60 -33.44 -1.92 -0.10
C ARG A 60 -32.72 -2.94 -0.99
N GLU A 61 -33.22 -3.18 -2.20
CA GLU A 61 -32.60 -4.07 -3.18
C GLU A 61 -31.26 -3.52 -3.67
N VAL A 62 -31.17 -2.20 -3.93
CA VAL A 62 -29.88 -1.56 -4.25
C VAL A 62 -28.86 -1.78 -3.14
N ASN A 63 -29.25 -1.52 -1.89
CA ASN A 63 -28.36 -1.73 -0.74
C ASN A 63 -27.96 -3.20 -0.54
N ALA A 64 -28.87 -4.13 -0.82
CA ALA A 64 -28.55 -5.56 -0.82
C ALA A 64 -27.53 -5.91 -1.91
N GLY A 65 -27.67 -5.36 -3.12
CA GLY A 65 -26.70 -5.51 -4.20
C GLY A 65 -25.33 -4.91 -3.86
N VAL A 66 -25.30 -3.73 -3.24
CA VAL A 66 -24.04 -3.11 -2.76
C VAL A 66 -23.36 -4.00 -1.73
N LYS A 67 -24.13 -4.54 -0.77
CA LYS A 67 -23.60 -5.47 0.23
C LYS A 67 -23.04 -6.73 -0.42
N ALA A 68 -23.77 -7.33 -1.37
CA ALA A 68 -23.32 -8.53 -2.08
C ALA A 68 -22.00 -8.28 -2.84
N ALA A 69 -21.87 -7.15 -3.54
CA ALA A 69 -20.64 -6.77 -4.23
C ALA A 69 -19.45 -6.59 -3.27
N LYS A 70 -19.68 -5.99 -2.09
CA LYS A 70 -18.64 -5.85 -1.04
C LYS A 70 -18.24 -7.20 -0.43
N ASP A 71 -19.21 -8.08 -0.21
CA ASP A 71 -18.97 -9.42 0.33
C ASP A 71 -18.21 -10.29 -0.69
N GLU A 72 -18.52 -10.19 -1.98
CA GLU A 72 -17.79 -10.85 -3.08
C GLU A 72 -16.33 -10.38 -3.16
N ASP A 73 -16.12 -9.06 -3.14
CA ASP A 73 -14.77 -8.48 -3.15
C ASP A 73 -13.96 -8.86 -1.90
N ARG A 74 -14.58 -8.90 -0.72
CA ARG A 74 -13.96 -9.43 0.51
C ARG A 74 -13.60 -10.91 0.34
N ALA A 75 -14.51 -11.72 -0.16
CA ALA A 75 -14.28 -13.15 -0.38
C ALA A 75 -13.13 -13.41 -1.36
N ARG A 76 -13.01 -12.61 -2.42
CA ARG A 76 -11.88 -12.63 -3.35
C ARG A 76 -10.56 -12.33 -2.63
N ARG A 77 -10.47 -11.19 -1.91
CA ARG A 77 -9.26 -10.85 -1.14
C ARG A 77 -8.91 -11.91 -0.12
N ASP A 78 -9.90 -12.52 0.52
CA ASP A 78 -9.68 -13.60 1.49
C ASP A 78 -9.19 -14.88 0.82
N ALA A 79 -9.66 -15.19 -0.40
CA ALA A 79 -9.16 -16.28 -1.22
C ALA A 79 -7.71 -16.04 -1.65
N ASP A 80 -7.38 -14.83 -2.11
CA ASP A 80 -6.02 -14.45 -2.51
C ASP A 80 -5.04 -14.57 -1.34
N ARG A 81 -5.42 -14.06 -0.15
CA ARG A 81 -4.60 -14.21 1.07
C ARG A 81 -4.39 -15.67 1.45
N ARG A 82 -5.41 -16.52 1.34
CA ARG A 82 -5.29 -17.97 1.61
C ARG A 82 -4.38 -18.66 0.58
N ALA A 83 -4.48 -18.31 -0.69
CA ALA A 83 -3.62 -18.85 -1.74
C ALA A 83 -2.16 -18.46 -1.51
N ALA A 84 -1.89 -17.18 -1.21
CA ALA A 84 -0.55 -16.69 -0.88
C ALA A 84 0.03 -17.39 0.36
N TRP A 85 -0.78 -17.56 1.41
CA TRP A 85 -0.37 -18.28 2.62
C TRP A 85 -0.07 -19.76 2.35
N ALA A 86 -0.88 -20.42 1.53
CA ALA A 86 -0.67 -21.82 1.14
C ALA A 86 0.64 -21.98 0.36
N ALA A 87 0.89 -21.13 -0.64
CA ALA A 87 2.13 -21.14 -1.42
C ALA A 87 3.37 -20.91 -0.55
N GLN A 88 3.31 -19.95 0.39
CA GLN A 88 4.38 -19.73 1.35
C GLN A 88 4.60 -20.95 2.25
N THR A 89 3.52 -21.55 2.76
CA THR A 89 3.60 -22.72 3.65
C THR A 89 4.24 -23.92 2.93
N GLU A 90 3.84 -24.17 1.68
CA GLU A 90 4.41 -25.23 0.84
C GLU A 90 5.90 -25.01 0.57
N PHE A 91 6.29 -23.79 0.20
CA PHE A 91 7.69 -23.44 0.02
C PHE A 91 8.51 -23.67 1.28
N LEU A 92 8.04 -23.18 2.44
CA LEU A 92 8.76 -23.33 3.71
C LEU A 92 8.92 -24.80 4.09
N ALA A 93 7.88 -25.61 3.90
CA ALA A 93 7.97 -27.05 4.14
C ALA A 93 9.01 -27.72 3.24
N GLY A 94 9.07 -27.37 1.96
CA GLY A 94 10.09 -27.84 1.02
C GLY A 94 11.50 -27.41 1.44
N TRP A 95 11.66 -26.15 1.83
CA TRP A 95 12.93 -25.60 2.30
C TRP A 95 13.43 -26.32 3.55
N TYR A 96 12.57 -26.59 4.54
CA TYR A 96 12.95 -27.37 5.73
C TYR A 96 13.33 -28.81 5.39
N LEU A 97 12.60 -29.43 4.46
CA LEU A 97 12.87 -30.79 4.04
C LEU A 97 14.24 -30.90 3.37
N GLU A 98 14.57 -29.96 2.48
CA GLU A 98 15.87 -29.91 1.79
C GLU A 98 17.03 -29.71 2.76
N HIS A 99 16.92 -28.76 3.69
CA HIS A 99 18.04 -28.38 4.56
C HIS A 99 18.19 -29.25 5.81
N TYR A 100 17.10 -29.83 6.33
CA TYR A 100 17.09 -30.54 7.61
C TYR A 100 16.44 -31.92 7.56
N GLY A 101 15.99 -32.37 6.38
CA GLY A 101 15.37 -33.69 6.23
C GLY A 101 14.00 -33.82 6.91
N THR A 102 13.31 -32.70 7.20
CA THR A 102 11.97 -32.70 7.81
C THR A 102 11.15 -31.50 7.37
N THR A 103 9.83 -31.67 7.26
CA THR A 103 8.89 -30.55 6.97
C THR A 103 8.41 -29.83 8.24
N ASP A 104 8.72 -30.35 9.43
CA ASP A 104 8.30 -29.78 10.70
C ASP A 104 9.26 -28.68 11.15
N LEU A 105 8.75 -27.45 11.32
CA LEU A 105 9.53 -26.28 11.72
C LEU A 105 10.24 -26.47 13.07
N HIS A 106 9.58 -27.08 14.06
CA HIS A 106 10.16 -27.25 15.39
C HIS A 106 11.31 -28.26 15.36
N LYS A 107 11.13 -29.37 14.66
CA LYS A 107 12.17 -30.38 14.46
C LYS A 107 13.34 -29.83 13.64
N ALA A 108 13.07 -29.06 12.60
CA ALA A 108 14.11 -28.38 11.82
C ALA A 108 14.90 -27.38 12.70
N ALA A 109 14.21 -26.63 13.56
CA ALA A 109 14.85 -25.68 14.49
C ALA A 109 15.75 -26.38 15.52
N GLU A 110 15.28 -27.52 16.05
CA GLU A 110 16.07 -28.37 16.95
C GLU A 110 17.34 -28.91 16.26
N LEU A 111 17.21 -29.48 15.05
CA LEU A 111 18.33 -29.98 14.25
C LEU A 111 19.33 -28.88 13.89
N ALA A 112 18.84 -27.66 13.66
CA ALA A 112 19.64 -26.49 13.37
C ALA A 112 20.31 -25.86 14.61
N GLY A 113 19.90 -26.26 15.83
CA GLY A 113 20.38 -25.65 17.08
C GLY A 113 20.00 -24.17 17.23
N VAL A 114 18.86 -23.74 16.67
CA VAL A 114 18.38 -22.35 16.74
C VAL A 114 16.91 -22.28 17.15
N SER A 115 16.41 -21.09 17.50
CA SER A 115 14.99 -20.91 17.76
C SER A 115 14.15 -20.97 16.48
N THR A 116 12.89 -21.37 16.60
CA THR A 116 11.93 -21.42 15.48
C THR A 116 11.76 -20.08 14.77
N VAL A 117 11.77 -18.97 15.53
CA VAL A 117 11.69 -17.59 14.99
C VAL A 117 12.90 -17.25 14.13
N ARG A 118 14.11 -17.65 14.56
CA ARG A 118 15.34 -17.39 13.79
C ARG A 118 15.36 -18.22 12.51
N LEU A 119 14.97 -19.49 12.61
CA LEU A 119 14.94 -20.39 11.45
C LEU A 119 13.89 -19.95 10.42
N SER A 120 12.66 -19.66 10.86
CA SER A 120 11.60 -19.20 9.97
C SER A 120 11.98 -17.89 9.27
N GLY A 121 12.68 -16.98 9.95
CA GLY A 121 13.19 -15.76 9.34
C GLY A 121 14.17 -16.00 8.19
N ALA A 122 15.00 -17.05 8.25
CA ALA A 122 15.90 -17.42 7.15
C ALA A 122 15.13 -17.98 5.95
N ALA A 123 14.20 -18.91 6.21
CA ALA A 123 13.37 -19.50 5.17
C ALA A 123 12.44 -18.46 4.50
N ILE A 124 11.92 -17.49 5.26
CA ILE A 124 11.13 -16.37 4.72
C ILE A 124 11.97 -15.46 3.81
N ARG A 125 13.25 -15.20 4.13
CA ARG A 125 14.13 -14.45 3.23
C ARG A 125 14.36 -15.19 1.92
N ALA A 126 14.64 -16.49 1.98
CA ALA A 126 14.79 -17.33 0.80
C ALA A 126 13.51 -17.33 -0.07
N TYR A 127 12.33 -17.42 0.55
CA TYR A 127 11.05 -17.33 -0.17
C TYR A 127 10.92 -16.01 -0.94
N ARG A 128 11.28 -14.89 -0.30
CA ARG A 128 11.20 -13.56 -0.93
C ARG A 128 12.19 -13.39 -2.07
N GLU A 129 13.39 -13.94 -1.95
CA GLU A 129 14.37 -13.94 -3.04
C GLU A 129 13.85 -14.70 -4.26
N VAL A 130 13.13 -15.80 -4.06
CA VAL A 130 12.47 -16.53 -5.16
C VAL A 130 11.32 -15.71 -5.76
N GLN A 131 10.52 -15.04 -4.93
CA GLN A 131 9.43 -14.17 -5.42
C GLN A 131 9.97 -12.98 -6.23
N SER A 132 11.01 -12.30 -5.74
CA SER A 132 11.60 -11.16 -6.45
C SER A 132 12.26 -11.58 -7.77
N ALA A 133 12.91 -12.74 -7.79
CA ALA A 133 13.44 -13.31 -9.03
C ALA A 133 12.31 -13.61 -10.03
N ALA A 134 11.20 -14.20 -9.58
CA ALA A 134 10.05 -14.49 -10.44
C ALA A 134 9.38 -13.21 -11.00
N GLU A 135 9.23 -12.17 -10.17
CA GLU A 135 8.64 -10.89 -10.59
C GLU A 135 9.54 -10.17 -11.60
N SER A 136 10.87 -10.17 -11.38
CA SER A 136 11.84 -9.51 -12.29
C SER A 136 11.83 -10.07 -13.72
N VAL A 137 11.43 -11.34 -13.90
CA VAL A 137 11.30 -11.96 -15.24
C VAL A 137 10.06 -11.46 -15.98
N THR A 138 9.06 -10.92 -15.27
CA THR A 138 7.78 -10.49 -15.86
C THR A 138 7.71 -9.00 -16.19
N VAL A 139 8.69 -8.20 -15.76
CA VAL A 139 8.74 -6.78 -16.07
C VAL A 139 9.20 -6.61 -17.52
N VAL A 140 8.25 -6.36 -18.41
CA VAL A 140 8.52 -5.88 -19.77
C VAL A 140 9.20 -4.51 -19.65
N GLU A 141 10.42 -4.38 -20.17
CA GLU A 141 11.19 -3.12 -20.14
C GLU A 141 10.38 -1.99 -20.81
N GLU A 142 9.74 -1.14 -20.01
CA GLU A 142 9.31 0.17 -20.46
C GLU A 142 10.56 1.06 -20.66
N PRO A 143 10.66 1.82 -21.77
CA PRO A 143 11.84 2.61 -22.07
C PRO A 143 12.06 3.68 -20.98
N ALA A 144 13.17 3.56 -20.27
CA ALA A 144 13.56 4.51 -19.24
C ALA A 144 13.78 5.90 -19.84
N VAL A 145 13.06 6.90 -19.33
CA VAL A 145 13.31 8.31 -19.62
C VAL A 145 14.51 8.75 -18.79
N GLU A 146 15.63 9.10 -19.44
CA GLU A 146 16.80 9.67 -18.79
C GLU A 146 16.48 11.07 -18.25
N LEU A 147 16.48 11.20 -16.92
CA LEU A 147 16.24 12.46 -16.22
C LEU A 147 17.54 12.88 -15.50
N ALA A 148 17.95 14.13 -15.69
CA ALA A 148 19.29 14.64 -15.29
C ALA A 148 19.39 14.97 -13.79
N PRO A 149 20.41 14.48 -13.05
CA PRO A 149 20.43 14.49 -11.59
C PRO A 149 20.38 15.91 -10.97
N VAL A 150 19.45 16.13 -10.03
CA VAL A 150 19.41 17.34 -9.19
C VAL A 150 20.23 17.11 -7.93
N THR A 151 21.26 17.92 -7.72
CA THR A 151 22.05 17.92 -6.48
C THR A 151 21.38 18.81 -5.44
N VAL A 152 20.94 18.24 -4.31
CA VAL A 152 20.43 19.00 -3.17
C VAL A 152 21.46 18.96 -2.05
N ASP A 153 21.92 20.13 -1.60
CA ASP A 153 22.78 20.23 -0.42
C ASP A 153 21.99 19.85 0.83
N VAL A 154 22.32 18.68 1.37
CA VAL A 154 21.66 18.17 2.58
C VAL A 154 22.21 18.94 3.79
N PRO A 155 21.39 19.68 4.53
CA PRO A 155 21.86 20.44 5.68
C PRO A 155 22.47 19.52 6.76
N ALA A 156 23.47 20.04 7.46
CA ALA A 156 24.05 19.40 8.63
C ALA A 156 22.94 19.10 9.65
N GLY A 157 23.02 17.93 10.27
CA GLY A 157 21.93 17.43 11.11
C GLY A 157 21.63 18.31 12.32
N CYS A 158 20.46 18.11 12.94
CA CYS A 158 20.02 18.87 14.10
C CYS A 158 21.08 18.79 15.22
N PRO A 159 21.72 19.91 15.61
CA PRO A 159 22.79 19.90 16.61
C PRO A 159 22.33 19.38 17.97
N VAL A 160 21.03 19.51 18.26
CA VAL A 160 20.43 19.04 19.51
C VAL A 160 20.33 17.50 19.56
N LEU A 161 20.13 16.84 18.43
CA LEU A 161 20.16 15.37 18.36
C LEU A 161 21.59 14.80 18.46
N ALA A 162 22.62 15.63 18.26
CA ALA A 162 24.02 15.20 18.36
C ALA A 162 24.51 15.06 19.81
N GLU A 163 23.79 15.65 20.79
CA GLU A 163 24.14 15.56 22.20
C GLU A 163 23.50 14.33 22.87
N PRO A 164 24.28 13.38 23.41
CA PRO A 164 23.75 12.20 24.09
C PRO A 164 22.87 12.60 25.28
N GLY A 165 21.59 12.20 25.25
CA GLY A 165 20.64 12.42 26.35
C GLY A 165 19.60 13.53 26.12
N ASN A 166 19.68 14.29 25.02
CA ASN A 166 18.66 15.27 24.66
C ASN A 166 17.50 14.61 23.91
N ILE A 167 16.40 14.33 24.62
CA ILE A 167 15.13 13.89 24.03
C ILE A 167 14.30 15.14 23.74
N HIS A 168 14.53 15.79 22.60
CA HIS A 168 13.80 17.00 22.20
C HIS A 168 12.42 16.68 21.55
N CYS A 169 11.68 15.73 22.14
CA CYS A 169 10.53 15.06 21.51
C CYS A 169 9.24 15.89 21.35
N MET A 170 9.18 17.13 21.87
CA MET A 170 7.90 17.84 22.01
C MET A 170 7.91 19.32 21.62
N THR A 171 9.06 19.98 21.49
CA THR A 171 9.13 21.46 21.40
C THR A 171 9.79 22.01 20.14
N ALA A 172 10.48 21.20 19.34
CA ALA A 172 11.11 21.66 18.09
C ALA A 172 10.68 20.80 16.90
N HIS A 173 9.90 21.39 16.00
CA HIS A 173 9.43 20.81 14.74
C HIS A 173 10.45 21.00 13.61
N CYS A 174 11.75 20.75 13.87
CA CYS A 174 12.73 20.77 12.79
C CYS A 174 12.64 19.48 11.97
N VAL A 175 13.04 19.55 10.70
CA VAL A 175 12.95 18.45 9.74
C VAL A 175 13.60 17.17 10.27
N ASP A 176 14.79 17.27 10.88
CA ASP A 176 15.51 16.12 11.42
C ASP A 176 14.81 15.48 12.62
N CYS A 177 14.26 16.27 13.55
CA CYS A 177 13.52 15.72 14.70
C CYS A 177 12.25 15.00 14.24
N ASN A 178 11.52 15.57 13.28
CA ASN A 178 10.33 14.94 12.73
C ASN A 178 10.71 13.68 11.93
N ALA A 179 11.76 13.75 11.12
CA ALA A 179 12.28 12.61 10.38
C ALA A 179 12.71 11.45 11.29
N PHE A 180 13.45 11.73 12.37
CA PHE A 180 13.83 10.73 13.38
C PHE A 180 12.62 10.05 14.01
N ARG A 181 11.56 10.82 14.27
CA ARG A 181 10.30 10.30 14.83
C ARG A 181 9.58 9.41 13.83
N MET A 182 9.42 9.90 12.59
CA MET A 182 8.74 9.20 11.51
C MET A 182 9.45 7.88 11.17
N ALA A 183 10.79 7.85 11.17
CA ALA A 183 11.60 6.65 10.94
C ALA A 183 11.30 5.50 11.92
N LYS A 184 10.69 5.78 13.08
CA LYS A 184 10.32 4.78 14.10
C LYS A 184 8.83 4.44 14.14
N MET A 185 8.02 5.07 13.30
CA MET A 185 6.57 4.90 13.27
C MET A 185 6.14 3.92 12.17
N ASN A 186 4.96 3.30 12.36
CA ASN A 186 4.29 2.57 11.28
C ASN A 186 3.39 3.51 10.47
N VAL A 187 2.95 3.05 9.28
CA VAL A 187 2.12 3.84 8.35
C VAL A 187 0.85 4.35 9.01
N ASP A 188 0.11 3.49 9.71
CA ASP A 188 -1.14 3.87 10.37
C ASP A 188 -0.95 5.01 11.40
N THR A 189 0.19 4.99 12.11
CA THR A 189 0.53 6.02 13.09
C THR A 189 0.85 7.35 12.40
N VAL A 190 1.65 7.33 11.34
CA VAL A 190 1.98 8.54 10.57
C VAL A 190 0.73 9.13 9.92
N GLU A 191 -0.13 8.30 9.33
CA GLU A 191 -1.38 8.74 8.72
C GLU A 191 -2.33 9.38 9.75
N SER A 192 -2.48 8.77 10.93
CA SER A 192 -3.27 9.34 12.03
C SER A 192 -2.75 10.71 12.47
N TRP A 193 -1.42 10.86 12.54
CA TRP A 193 -0.76 12.11 12.93
C TRP A 193 -0.91 13.21 11.88
N TYR A 194 -0.76 12.85 10.60
CA TYR A 194 -1.03 13.74 9.47
C TYR A 194 -2.48 14.24 9.50
N ARG A 195 -3.47 13.33 9.63
CA ARG A 195 -4.89 13.68 9.72
C ARG A 195 -5.23 14.58 10.91
N SER A 196 -4.45 14.50 11.99
CA SER A 196 -4.60 15.35 13.18
C SER A 196 -3.84 16.68 13.10
N GLY A 197 -3.13 16.95 12.00
CA GLY A 197 -2.37 18.19 11.79
C GLY A 197 -1.00 18.23 12.49
N HIS A 198 -0.48 17.09 12.94
CA HIS A 198 0.85 17.00 13.57
C HIS A 198 2.00 16.94 12.56
N PHE A 199 1.71 16.48 11.34
CA PHE A 199 2.62 16.50 10.21
C PHE A 199 2.02 17.31 9.07
N SER A 200 2.88 18.03 8.36
CA SER A 200 2.56 18.69 7.10
C SER A 200 2.39 17.67 5.96
N GLN A 201 1.80 18.12 4.85
CA GLN A 201 1.67 17.31 3.63
C GLN A 201 3.04 16.81 3.16
N ASP A 202 4.05 17.70 3.08
CA ASP A 202 5.39 17.36 2.61
C ASP A 202 6.06 16.27 3.45
N GLU A 203 5.84 16.30 4.78
CA GLU A 203 6.36 15.28 5.69
C GLU A 203 5.66 13.93 5.48
N TYR A 204 4.33 13.96 5.34
CA TYR A 204 3.55 12.76 5.05
C TYR A 204 3.97 12.13 3.72
N GLU A 205 4.09 12.92 2.65
CA GLU A 205 4.56 12.47 1.34
C GLU A 205 5.98 11.90 1.39
N ALA A 206 6.90 12.59 2.09
CA ALA A 206 8.26 12.12 2.27
C ALA A 206 8.33 10.78 3.01
N PHE A 207 7.53 10.61 4.06
CA PHE A 207 7.44 9.33 4.77
C PHE A 207 6.86 8.23 3.90
N MET A 208 5.75 8.49 3.19
CA MET A 208 5.14 7.49 2.32
C MET A 208 6.09 7.06 1.20
N HIS A 209 6.83 8.02 0.63
CA HIS A 209 7.86 7.71 -0.35
C HIS A 209 9.01 6.89 0.26
N ALA A 210 9.59 7.34 1.38
CA ALA A 210 10.66 6.61 2.06
C ALA A 210 10.22 5.19 2.45
N TRP A 211 8.98 5.02 2.92
CA TRP A 211 8.40 3.74 3.28
C TRP A 211 8.15 2.84 2.07
N ALA A 212 7.65 3.39 0.96
CA ALA A 212 7.37 2.65 -0.27
C ALA A 212 8.66 2.23 -1.01
N THR A 213 9.75 2.98 -0.84
CA THR A 213 11.04 2.75 -1.54
C THR A 213 12.10 2.10 -0.67
N ASP A 214 11.86 1.91 0.63
CA ASP A 214 12.75 1.12 1.48
C ASP A 214 12.65 -0.37 1.12
N ALA A 215 13.80 -1.04 1.06
CA ALA A 215 14.05 -2.30 0.35
C ALA A 215 13.26 -3.52 0.85
N TYR A 216 12.37 -3.34 1.84
CA TYR A 216 11.66 -4.42 2.52
C TYR A 216 10.17 -4.54 2.15
N ARG A 217 9.57 -3.58 1.42
CA ARG A 217 8.11 -3.56 1.16
C ARG A 217 7.72 -2.94 -0.19
N TYR A 218 8.29 -3.42 -1.29
CA TYR A 218 7.75 -3.12 -2.61
C TYR A 218 6.36 -3.75 -2.76
N THR A 219 5.33 -2.94 -2.59
CA THR A 219 3.98 -3.22 -3.11
C THR A 219 3.54 -2.01 -3.91
N ALA A 220 3.11 -2.26 -5.15
CA ALA A 220 2.74 -1.31 -6.19
C ALA A 220 1.70 -0.26 -5.74
N GLY A 221 2.17 0.88 -5.23
CA GLY A 221 1.36 2.06 -4.91
C GLY A 221 2.04 3.34 -5.41
N GLY A 222 1.24 4.37 -5.73
CA GLY A 222 1.71 5.61 -6.36
C GLY A 222 2.76 6.43 -5.60
N HIS A 223 3.09 6.06 -4.37
CA HIS A 223 4.13 6.72 -3.57
C HIS A 223 5.56 6.30 -3.93
N ALA A 224 5.74 5.33 -4.83
CA ALA A 224 7.05 4.95 -5.36
C ALA A 224 7.60 5.97 -6.39
N VAL A 225 6.76 6.88 -6.90
CA VAL A 225 7.21 7.95 -7.80
C VAL A 225 8.20 8.85 -7.07
N ILE A 226 9.28 9.21 -7.75
CA ILE A 226 10.37 9.98 -7.17
C ILE A 226 9.89 11.42 -6.91
N PRO A 227 10.04 11.96 -5.68
CA PRO A 227 9.57 13.29 -5.37
C PRO A 227 10.36 14.33 -6.15
N THR A 228 9.64 15.24 -6.82
CA THR A 228 10.24 16.38 -7.52
C THR A 228 10.32 17.63 -6.63
N ASP A 229 9.55 17.69 -5.54
CA ASP A 229 9.60 18.79 -4.59
C ASP A 229 10.89 18.73 -3.75
N PRO A 230 11.76 19.76 -3.77
CA PRO A 230 13.03 19.77 -3.04
C PRO A 230 12.89 19.59 -1.52
N LYS A 231 11.79 20.05 -0.93
CA LYS A 231 11.53 19.93 0.51
C LYS A 231 11.18 18.49 0.86
N VAL A 232 10.35 17.83 0.05
CA VAL A 232 10.04 16.41 0.20
C VAL A 232 11.31 15.57 0.08
N VAL A 233 12.15 15.84 -0.94
CA VAL A 233 13.46 15.19 -1.13
C VAL A 233 14.36 15.33 0.11
N MET A 234 14.45 16.53 0.68
CA MET A 234 15.23 16.78 1.90
C MET A 234 14.69 15.98 3.09
N ILE A 235 13.36 15.92 3.28
CA ILE A 235 12.76 15.16 4.38
C ILE A 235 12.96 13.65 4.19
N VAL A 236 12.84 13.13 2.97
CA VAL A 236 13.15 11.71 2.63
C VAL A 236 14.58 11.38 3.02
N ALA A 237 15.54 12.25 2.69
CA ALA A 237 16.94 12.06 3.04
C ALA A 237 17.18 12.04 4.57
N ALA A 238 16.49 12.91 5.31
CA ALA A 238 16.55 12.90 6.76
C ALA A 238 15.93 11.62 7.36
N ILE A 239 14.79 11.15 6.84
CA ILE A 239 14.12 9.92 7.31
C ILE A 239 15.03 8.71 7.09
N ARG A 240 15.60 8.55 5.89
CA ARG A 240 16.49 7.43 5.56
C ARG A 240 17.73 7.41 6.44
N ARG A 241 18.32 8.59 6.72
CA ARG A 241 19.46 8.72 7.64
C ARG A 241 19.14 8.20 9.04
N HIS A 242 17.96 8.51 9.57
CA HIS A 242 17.56 8.07 10.90
C HIS A 242 17.03 6.64 10.98
N ALA A 243 16.64 6.07 9.84
CA ALA A 243 16.26 4.67 9.72
C ALA A 243 17.46 3.74 9.48
N ASP A 244 18.69 4.28 9.48
CA ASP A 244 19.93 3.57 9.11
C ASP A 244 19.85 2.91 7.71
N ILE A 245 19.06 3.50 6.81
CA ILE A 245 18.91 3.04 5.42
C ILE A 245 20.06 3.64 4.61
N THR A 246 21.11 2.85 4.37
CA THR A 246 22.30 3.24 3.60
C THR A 246 22.12 3.25 2.08
N ALA A 247 20.92 2.94 1.58
CA ALA A 247 20.67 2.95 0.13
C ALA A 247 20.83 4.38 -0.42
N PRO A 248 21.74 4.62 -1.39
CA PRO A 248 21.88 5.93 -2.02
C PRO A 248 20.54 6.33 -2.63
N ILE A 249 20.10 7.56 -2.39
CA ILE A 249 18.93 8.08 -3.08
C ILE A 249 19.36 8.31 -4.53
N THR A 250 19.05 7.36 -5.42
CA THR A 250 18.94 7.68 -6.84
C THR A 250 17.67 8.51 -7.00
N ILE A 251 17.81 9.82 -6.85
CA ILE A 251 16.78 10.79 -7.21
C ILE A 251 16.76 10.79 -8.74
N ALA A 252 15.80 10.11 -9.35
CA ALA A 252 15.46 10.40 -10.75
C ALA A 252 14.97 11.84 -10.80
N ALA A 253 15.49 12.59 -11.75
CA ALA A 253 15.03 13.95 -11.99
C ALA A 253 13.60 13.97 -12.55
#